data_AF-A0A2V5UBS8-F1
#
_entry.id   AF-A0A2V5UBS8-F1
#
_cell.length_a   1.000
_cell.length_b   1.000
_cell.length_c   1.000
_cell.angle_alpha   90.00
_cell.angle_beta   90.00
_cell.angle_gamma   90.00
#
_symmetry.space_group_name_H-M   'P 1'
#
loop_
_entity.id
_entity.type
_entity.pdbx_description
1 polymer ?
#
loop_
_entity_poly.entity_id
_entity_poly.type
_entity_poly.pdbx_seq_one_letter_code
_entity_poly.pdbx_strand_id
1 'polypeptide(L)'
;MFSQDQYSQVRISNVGPWNGVIARAQPIIDRFYMAFVFGPNDYRLYLRKDGLYYDLSNGNTETWVAGDIIRLEASGLNPVQLTLLRNGNPVLTYTDTTENLTGGSPGIGIYLPSGDHLAIDDWEGGNLGMFGILLPETQEPSMRGNLVVTALGVSQVKLSWTASTDNVGVKKYEVQRQDPGSTSFVRVGTTTGTSYADTGLAAGSNYSYRVLVRDARGSQKEYSGVASVTTASPTIGPRAAR
;
A
#
# COMPACT_ATOMS: atom_id res chain seq x y z
N MET A 1 -1.72 1.94 -17.81
CA MET A 1 -0.90 0.74 -18.04
C MET A 1 0.50 1.07 -17.56
N PHE A 2 1.10 0.20 -16.75
CA PHE A 2 2.45 0.42 -16.25
C PHE A 2 3.45 0.15 -17.37
N SER A 3 4.61 0.77 -17.26
CA SER A 3 5.72 0.57 -18.17
C SER A 3 6.19 -0.88 -18.14
N GLN A 4 7.00 -1.25 -19.14
CA GLN A 4 7.59 -2.57 -19.20
C GLN A 4 8.37 -2.88 -17.92
N ASP A 5 9.18 -1.95 -17.43
CA ASP A 5 9.94 -2.16 -16.22
C ASP A 5 9.03 -1.81 -15.04
N GLN A 6 8.70 -2.79 -14.22
CA GLN A 6 7.71 -2.63 -13.15
C GLN A 6 8.00 -3.52 -11.95
N TYR A 7 7.45 -3.13 -10.81
CA TYR A 7 7.49 -3.90 -9.58
C TYR A 7 6.12 -4.04 -8.95
N SER A 8 6.02 -5.05 -8.10
CA SER A 8 4.93 -5.25 -7.16
C SER A 8 5.53 -5.70 -5.84
N GLN A 9 5.07 -5.12 -4.73
CA GLN A 9 5.55 -5.45 -3.40
C GLN A 9 4.41 -5.48 -2.39
N VAL A 10 4.57 -6.28 -1.35
CA VAL A 10 3.61 -6.33 -0.27
C VAL A 10 4.20 -6.82 1.03
N ARG A 11 3.62 -6.41 2.16
CA ARG A 11 3.95 -6.96 3.46
C ARG A 11 3.16 -8.23 3.69
N ILE A 12 3.84 -9.33 4.00
CA ILE A 12 3.18 -10.58 4.37
C ILE A 12 2.84 -10.52 5.87
N SER A 13 1.58 -10.74 6.24
CA SER A 13 1.17 -10.77 7.66
C SER A 13 1.33 -12.15 8.29
N ASN A 14 1.56 -13.18 7.47
CA ASN A 14 1.98 -14.51 7.91
C ASN A 14 2.95 -15.15 6.89
N VAL A 15 3.54 -16.29 7.26
CA VAL A 15 4.32 -17.14 6.36
C VAL A 15 3.55 -18.42 6.15
N GLY A 16 3.23 -18.73 4.90
CA GLY A 16 2.38 -19.85 4.54
C GLY A 16 2.06 -19.81 3.06
N PRO A 17 1.39 -20.83 2.53
CA PRO A 17 1.22 -20.99 1.10
C PRO A 17 0.42 -19.81 0.52
N TRP A 18 0.86 -19.36 -0.67
CA TRP A 18 0.15 -18.41 -1.54
C TRP A 18 0.19 -16.92 -1.16
N ASN A 19 1.18 -16.49 -0.38
CA ASN A 19 1.46 -15.06 -0.20
C ASN A 19 2.41 -14.55 -1.28
N GLY A 20 1.93 -13.67 -2.16
CA GLY A 20 2.70 -13.31 -3.34
C GLY A 20 2.36 -12.00 -4.01
N VAL A 21 3.13 -11.72 -5.05
CA VAL A 21 3.04 -10.51 -5.87
C VAL A 21 3.08 -10.90 -7.34
N ILE A 22 2.41 -10.09 -8.17
CA ILE A 22 2.31 -10.25 -9.62
C ILE A 22 3.00 -9.08 -10.30
N ALA A 23 3.73 -9.35 -11.38
CA ALA A 23 4.27 -8.35 -12.29
C ALA A 23 3.85 -8.63 -13.74
N ARG A 24 3.68 -7.55 -14.52
CA ARG A 24 3.35 -7.59 -15.96
C ARG A 24 2.05 -8.34 -16.26
N ALA A 25 1.00 -8.09 -15.47
CA ALA A 25 -0.29 -8.71 -15.75
C ALA A 25 -0.93 -8.19 -17.03
N GLN A 26 -1.12 -9.11 -17.98
CA GLN A 26 -1.81 -8.89 -19.24
C GLN A 26 -3.18 -9.57 -19.17
N PRO A 27 -4.20 -8.90 -18.59
CA PRO A 27 -5.51 -9.52 -18.31
C PRO A 27 -6.26 -9.97 -19.56
N ILE A 28 -5.90 -9.43 -20.73
CA ILE A 28 -6.51 -9.79 -22.01
C ILE A 28 -6.09 -11.21 -22.45
N ILE A 29 -4.88 -11.65 -22.10
CA ILE A 29 -4.32 -12.92 -22.58
C ILE A 29 -3.94 -13.91 -21.47
N ASP A 30 -4.29 -13.63 -20.22
CA ASP A 30 -4.01 -14.49 -19.06
C ASP A 30 -2.51 -14.87 -18.93
N ARG A 31 -1.66 -13.85 -19.01
CA ARG A 31 -0.21 -13.98 -18.84
C ARG A 31 0.34 -13.00 -17.84
N PHE A 32 1.14 -13.50 -16.90
CA PHE A 32 1.81 -12.69 -15.89
C PHE A 32 2.88 -13.46 -15.13
N TYR A 33 3.82 -12.74 -14.54
CA TYR A 33 4.80 -13.32 -13.63
C TYR A 33 4.30 -13.24 -12.20
N MET A 34 4.66 -14.23 -11.39
CA MET A 34 4.28 -14.29 -9.98
C MET A 34 5.48 -14.67 -9.12
N ALA A 35 5.52 -14.14 -7.91
CA ALA A 35 6.41 -14.62 -6.87
C ALA A 35 5.59 -14.97 -5.63
N PHE A 36 5.90 -16.09 -4.99
CA PHE A 36 5.22 -16.55 -3.79
C PHE A 36 6.22 -16.99 -2.74
N VAL A 37 5.87 -16.77 -1.48
CA VAL A 37 6.47 -17.43 -0.31
C VAL A 37 5.50 -18.52 0.11
N PHE A 38 5.94 -19.78 0.10
CA PHE A 38 5.14 -20.95 0.51
C PHE A 38 5.44 -21.39 1.94
N GLY A 39 6.64 -21.08 2.41
CA GLY A 39 7.10 -21.40 3.76
C GLY A 39 8.32 -20.58 4.12
N PRO A 40 8.83 -20.74 5.35
CA PRO A 40 9.96 -19.94 5.85
C PRO A 40 11.17 -19.97 4.91
N ASN A 41 11.47 -21.12 4.31
CA ASN A 41 12.60 -21.29 3.39
C ASN A 41 12.14 -21.83 2.02
N ASP A 42 10.93 -21.48 1.60
CA ASP A 42 10.40 -21.90 0.29
C ASP A 42 9.74 -20.71 -0.39
N TYR A 43 10.43 -20.15 -1.39
CA TYR A 43 9.94 -19.06 -2.20
C TYR A 43 10.24 -19.33 -3.67
N ARG A 44 9.31 -18.95 -4.54
CA ARG A 44 9.29 -19.42 -5.93
C ARG A 44 8.80 -18.36 -6.89
N LEU A 45 9.33 -18.40 -8.11
CA LEU A 45 8.91 -17.61 -9.26
C LEU A 45 8.12 -18.47 -10.23
N TYR A 46 7.02 -17.93 -10.73
CA TYR A 46 6.15 -18.56 -11.70
C TYR A 46 5.87 -17.67 -12.90
N LEU A 47 5.58 -18.32 -14.01
CA LEU A 47 4.85 -17.75 -15.13
C LEU A 47 3.43 -18.33 -15.13
N ARG A 48 2.43 -17.46 -15.11
CA ARG A 48 1.06 -17.80 -15.47
C ARG A 48 0.91 -17.67 -16.98
N LYS A 49 0.41 -18.73 -17.63
CA LYS A 49 0.12 -18.73 -19.07
C LYS A 49 -1.06 -19.64 -19.38
N ASP A 50 -2.09 -19.09 -20.02
CA ASP A 50 -3.17 -19.83 -20.69
C ASP A 50 -3.83 -20.92 -19.78
N GLY A 51 -4.37 -20.53 -18.63
CA GLY A 51 -4.88 -21.47 -17.61
C GLY A 51 -3.85 -22.15 -16.67
N LEU A 52 -2.56 -22.17 -17.00
CA LEU A 52 -1.53 -22.96 -16.31
C LEU A 52 -0.47 -22.12 -15.60
N TYR A 53 0.18 -22.74 -14.61
CA TYR A 53 1.32 -22.20 -13.85
C TYR A 53 2.58 -22.99 -14.19
N TYR A 54 3.66 -22.29 -14.51
CA TYR A 54 4.96 -22.86 -14.85
C TYR A 54 6.00 -22.38 -13.85
N ASP A 55 6.67 -23.31 -13.15
CA ASP A 55 7.80 -22.99 -12.27
C ASP A 55 8.96 -22.42 -13.09
N LEU A 56 9.45 -21.24 -12.70
CA LEU A 56 10.62 -20.61 -13.32
C LEU A 56 11.87 -20.81 -12.48
N SER A 57 11.78 -20.57 -11.18
CA SER A 57 12.91 -20.67 -10.25
C SER A 57 12.41 -20.81 -8.81
N ASN A 58 13.23 -21.35 -7.92
CA ASN A 58 12.97 -21.45 -6.49
C ASN A 58 14.20 -21.09 -5.67
N GLY A 59 13.99 -20.72 -4.41
CA GLY A 59 15.05 -20.46 -3.46
C GLY A 59 14.67 -20.88 -2.04
N ASN A 60 15.70 -21.13 -1.24
CA ASN A 60 15.57 -21.68 0.10
C ASN A 60 16.63 -21.17 1.10
N THR A 61 17.45 -20.20 0.70
CA THR A 61 18.56 -19.71 1.53
C THR A 61 18.11 -18.69 2.56
N GLU A 62 17.02 -17.97 2.27
CA GLU A 62 16.46 -16.96 3.14
C GLU A 62 15.32 -17.50 4.00
N THR A 63 15.20 -16.99 5.23
CA THR A 63 14.14 -17.35 6.17
C THR A 63 13.13 -16.22 6.30
N TRP A 64 11.98 -16.36 5.65
CA TRP A 64 10.85 -15.43 5.69
C TRP A 64 10.11 -15.48 7.03
N VAL A 65 9.67 -14.31 7.50
CA VAL A 65 8.84 -14.14 8.70
C VAL A 65 7.68 -13.18 8.44
N ALA A 66 6.65 -13.26 9.29
CA ALA A 66 5.57 -12.28 9.26
C ALA A 66 6.12 -10.85 9.44
N GLY A 67 5.62 -9.92 8.64
CA GLY A 67 6.08 -8.54 8.57
C GLY A 67 7.12 -8.27 7.49
N ASP A 68 7.70 -9.31 6.88
CA ASP A 68 8.62 -9.14 5.74
C ASP A 68 7.89 -8.58 4.51
N ILE A 69 8.64 -7.86 3.68
CA ILE A 69 8.16 -7.37 2.38
C ILE A 69 8.68 -8.30 1.30
N ILE A 70 7.77 -8.92 0.57
CA ILE A 70 8.05 -9.60 -0.69
C ILE A 70 7.90 -8.59 -1.83
N ARG A 71 8.88 -8.53 -2.74
CA ARG A 71 8.84 -7.67 -3.93
C ARG A 71 9.29 -8.45 -5.15
N LEU A 72 8.52 -8.36 -6.24
CA LEU A 72 8.90 -8.87 -7.55
C LEU A 72 9.13 -7.69 -8.49
N GLU A 73 10.28 -7.67 -9.11
CA GLU A 73 10.65 -6.74 -10.18
C GLU A 73 10.73 -7.49 -11.49
N ALA A 74 10.21 -6.89 -12.57
CA ALA A 74 10.32 -7.38 -13.92
C ALA A 74 10.87 -6.25 -14.82
N SER A 75 12.04 -6.45 -15.39
CA SER A 75 12.75 -5.45 -16.20
C SER A 75 13.22 -6.04 -17.54
N GLY A 76 13.45 -5.17 -18.53
CA GLY A 76 13.88 -5.60 -19.87
C GLY A 76 12.74 -6.13 -20.72
N LEU A 77 12.98 -6.25 -22.02
CA LEU A 77 11.98 -6.70 -22.99
C LEU A 77 12.31 -8.06 -23.58
N ASN A 78 13.59 -8.32 -23.85
CA ASN A 78 14.07 -9.58 -24.39
C ASN A 78 15.59 -9.67 -24.17
N PRO A 79 16.07 -10.38 -23.12
CA PRO A 79 15.25 -11.13 -22.17
C PRO A 79 14.54 -10.24 -21.14
N VAL A 80 13.56 -10.83 -20.46
CA VAL A 80 12.95 -10.27 -19.25
C VAL A 80 13.71 -10.75 -18.03
N GLN A 81 14.24 -9.82 -17.25
CA GLN A 81 14.89 -10.09 -15.98
C GLN A 81 13.89 -9.95 -14.84
N LEU A 82 13.68 -11.05 -14.11
CA LEU A 82 12.93 -11.10 -12.88
C LEU A 82 13.88 -11.07 -11.68
N THR A 83 13.53 -10.27 -10.68
CA THR A 83 14.23 -10.20 -9.39
C THR A 83 13.21 -10.26 -8.26
N LEU A 84 13.30 -11.28 -7.42
CA LEU A 84 12.57 -11.37 -6.16
C LEU A 84 13.44 -10.78 -5.06
N LEU A 85 12.85 -9.91 -4.25
CA LEU A 85 13.50 -9.27 -3.13
C LEU A 85 12.74 -9.54 -1.82
N ARG A 86 13.51 -9.66 -0.74
CA ARG A 86 13.04 -9.67 0.65
C ARG A 86 13.52 -8.41 1.32
N ASN A 87 12.60 -7.57 1.80
CA ASN A 87 12.93 -6.29 2.46
C ASN A 87 13.90 -5.42 1.63
N GLY A 88 13.78 -5.45 0.30
CA GLY A 88 14.63 -4.71 -0.63
C GLY A 88 15.95 -5.38 -1.00
N ASN A 89 16.29 -6.54 -0.43
CA ASN A 89 17.48 -7.30 -0.80
C ASN A 89 17.12 -8.40 -1.83
N PRO A 90 17.84 -8.53 -2.96
CA PRO A 90 17.61 -9.62 -3.91
C PRO A 90 17.85 -10.99 -3.28
N VAL A 91 16.90 -11.91 -3.45
CA VAL A 91 16.96 -13.28 -2.91
C VAL A 91 16.79 -14.35 -3.99
N LEU A 92 16.26 -13.98 -5.15
CA LEU A 92 16.14 -14.85 -6.33
C LEU A 92 16.15 -14.02 -7.59
N THR A 93 16.79 -14.50 -8.64
CA THR A 93 16.79 -13.86 -9.97
C THR A 93 16.53 -14.91 -11.04
N TYR A 94 15.76 -14.55 -12.06
CA TYR A 94 15.51 -15.41 -13.21
C TYR A 94 15.46 -14.60 -14.50
N THR A 95 16.00 -15.14 -15.58
CA THR A 95 15.99 -14.50 -16.89
C THR A 95 15.06 -15.30 -17.81
N ASP A 96 13.90 -14.71 -18.14
CA ASP A 96 12.97 -15.29 -19.10
C ASP A 96 13.34 -14.86 -20.52
N THR A 97 13.64 -15.84 -21.37
CA THR A 97 13.91 -15.67 -22.81
C THR A 97 12.77 -16.19 -23.68
N THR A 98 11.68 -16.68 -23.07
CA THR A 98 10.61 -17.43 -23.75
C THR A 98 9.40 -16.56 -24.04
N GLU A 99 8.63 -16.18 -23.00
CA GLU A 99 7.41 -15.40 -23.18
C GLU A 99 7.67 -13.92 -23.36
N ASN A 100 8.72 -13.40 -22.72
CA ASN A 100 9.14 -12.01 -22.84
C ASN A 100 7.97 -11.02 -22.67
N LEU A 101 7.14 -11.21 -21.63
CA LEU A 101 5.92 -10.42 -21.46
C LEU A 101 6.27 -8.94 -21.39
N THR A 102 5.51 -8.08 -22.08
CA THR A 102 5.79 -6.64 -22.16
C THR A 102 4.69 -5.84 -21.50
N GLY A 103 5.06 -4.94 -20.58
CA GLY A 103 4.11 -4.11 -19.84
C GLY A 103 3.04 -4.93 -19.10
N GLY A 104 2.08 -4.24 -18.50
CA GLY A 104 0.96 -4.88 -17.80
C GLY A 104 0.61 -4.16 -16.51
N SER A 105 -0.16 -4.82 -15.65
CA SER A 105 -0.48 -4.32 -14.31
C SER A 105 0.30 -5.12 -13.27
N PRO A 106 1.03 -4.48 -12.35
CA PRO A 106 1.45 -5.14 -11.14
C PRO A 106 0.21 -5.42 -10.29
N GLY A 107 0.32 -6.40 -9.40
CA GLY A 107 -0.79 -6.77 -8.54
C GLY A 107 -0.39 -7.68 -7.41
N ILE A 108 -1.38 -8.08 -6.63
CA ILE A 108 -1.20 -9.06 -5.56
C ILE A 108 -1.37 -10.46 -6.16
N GLY A 109 -0.43 -11.35 -5.84
CA GLY A 109 -0.57 -12.78 -6.13
C GLY A 109 -1.31 -13.44 -4.98
N ILE A 110 -2.57 -13.81 -5.22
CA ILE A 110 -3.37 -14.57 -4.26
C ILE A 110 -3.90 -15.79 -4.99
N TYR A 111 -3.70 -16.97 -4.40
CA TYR A 111 -4.35 -18.19 -4.85
C TYR A 111 -5.01 -18.87 -3.64
N LEU A 112 -6.34 -18.98 -3.67
CA LEU A 112 -7.14 -19.47 -2.54
C LEU A 112 -8.01 -20.65 -2.99
N PRO A 113 -7.59 -21.90 -2.75
CA PRO A 113 -8.47 -23.05 -2.85
C PRO A 113 -9.42 -23.20 -1.65
N SER A 114 -9.05 -22.67 -0.46
CA SER A 114 -9.69 -23.01 0.83
C SER A 114 -10.47 -21.87 1.51
N GLY A 115 -10.42 -20.64 1.00
CA GLY A 115 -11.26 -19.53 1.51
C GLY A 115 -10.77 -18.82 2.77
N ASP A 116 -9.52 -19.02 3.22
CA ASP A 116 -8.95 -18.27 4.34
C ASP A 116 -8.62 -16.80 3.97
N HIS A 117 -8.66 -15.91 4.96
CA HIS A 117 -8.56 -14.46 4.78
C HIS A 117 -7.19 -13.98 4.26
N LEU A 118 -7.20 -12.83 3.58
CA LEU A 118 -6.03 -12.13 3.02
C LEU A 118 -4.92 -11.97 4.08
N ALA A 119 -3.73 -12.55 3.84
CA ALA A 119 -2.56 -12.39 4.71
C ALA A 119 -1.55 -11.37 4.18
N ILE A 120 -2.06 -10.36 3.49
CA ILE A 120 -1.30 -9.45 2.66
C ILE A 120 -1.80 -8.04 2.97
N ASP A 121 -0.93 -7.21 3.52
CA ASP A 121 -1.18 -5.81 3.88
C ASP A 121 -0.24 -4.89 3.10
N ASP A 122 -0.62 -3.62 2.91
CA ASP A 122 0.25 -2.60 2.32
C ASP A 122 0.79 -2.92 0.91
N TRP A 123 -0.03 -3.44 -0.01
CA TRP A 123 0.40 -3.69 -1.39
C TRP A 123 0.76 -2.40 -2.15
N GLU A 124 1.87 -2.39 -2.88
CA GLU A 124 2.31 -1.30 -3.76
C GLU A 124 2.84 -1.87 -5.08
N GLY A 125 2.54 -1.22 -6.21
CA GLY A 125 3.12 -1.58 -7.49
C GLY A 125 3.37 -0.36 -8.35
N GLY A 126 4.39 -0.39 -9.20
CA GLY A 126 4.84 0.78 -9.92
C GLY A 126 5.82 0.47 -11.04
N ASN A 127 6.30 1.50 -11.73
CA ASN A 127 7.36 1.38 -12.71
C ASN A 127 8.74 1.29 -12.03
N LEU A 128 9.67 0.56 -12.62
CA LEU A 128 11.08 0.64 -12.28
C LEU A 128 11.71 1.80 -13.07
N GLY A 129 12.61 2.56 -12.44
CA GLY A 129 13.36 3.61 -13.13
C GLY A 129 14.32 3.04 -14.19
N MET A 130 14.52 3.78 -15.29
CA MET A 130 15.51 3.48 -16.33
C MET A 130 16.89 3.39 -15.67
N PHE A 131 17.58 2.24 -15.80
CA PHE A 131 18.92 1.86 -15.29
C PHE A 131 19.01 0.92 -14.07
N GLY A 132 17.92 0.43 -13.47
CA GLY A 132 18.05 -0.40 -12.24
C GLY A 132 18.68 0.38 -11.06
N ILE A 133 18.84 1.68 -11.25
CA ILE A 133 19.09 2.70 -10.26
C ILE A 133 17.77 3.46 -10.19
N LEU A 134 17.26 3.66 -8.98
CA LEU A 134 16.06 4.46 -8.74
C LEU A 134 16.26 5.86 -9.34
N LEU A 135 15.76 6.11 -10.55
CA LEU A 135 15.42 7.47 -10.96
C LEU A 135 14.18 7.84 -10.13
N PRO A 136 14.24 8.83 -9.23
CA PRO A 136 13.07 9.24 -8.50
C PRO A 136 12.19 10.04 -9.46
N GLU A 137 11.29 9.37 -10.18
CA GLU A 137 10.17 10.01 -10.87
C GLU A 137 9.22 8.90 -11.34
N THR A 138 7.99 8.74 -10.85
CA THR A 138 7.11 9.54 -10.01
C THR A 138 6.67 8.59 -8.90
N GLN A 139 7.03 8.87 -7.64
CA GLN A 139 6.42 8.15 -6.53
C GLN A 139 4.91 8.40 -6.68
N GLU A 140 4.09 7.35 -6.60
CA GLU A 140 2.72 7.59 -6.18
C GLU A 140 2.84 8.29 -4.80
N PRO A 141 2.17 9.44 -4.58
CA PRO A 141 2.13 10.20 -3.33
C PRO A 141 1.87 9.41 -2.03
N SER A 142 2.73 8.47 -1.63
CA SER A 142 2.46 7.55 -0.52
C SER A 142 2.27 8.33 0.78
N MET A 143 1.01 8.54 1.17
CA MET A 143 0.64 9.07 2.46
C MET A 143 0.58 7.94 3.50
N ARG A 144 1.43 6.92 3.34
CA ARG A 144 1.37 5.72 4.17
C ARG A 144 1.93 6.02 5.56
N GLY A 145 1.03 5.99 6.54
CA GLY A 145 1.35 5.55 7.89
C GLY A 145 1.47 6.60 9.00
N ASN A 146 1.43 7.90 8.74
CA ASN A 146 1.75 8.90 9.78
C ASN A 146 0.59 9.84 10.18
N LEU A 147 -0.67 9.48 9.91
CA LEU A 147 -1.79 10.28 10.42
C LEU A 147 -1.91 10.10 11.93
N VAL A 148 -1.60 11.15 12.68
CA VAL A 148 -1.78 11.23 14.12
C VAL A 148 -2.97 12.14 14.40
N VAL A 149 -3.86 11.66 15.26
CA VAL A 149 -5.04 12.40 15.73
C VAL A 149 -4.97 12.54 17.25
N THR A 150 -5.22 13.73 17.76
CA THR A 150 -5.14 14.04 19.19
C THR A 150 -6.32 14.90 19.59
N ALA A 151 -7.10 14.46 20.57
CA ALA A 151 -8.15 15.29 21.15
C ALA A 151 -7.52 16.41 21.99
N LEU A 152 -7.90 17.66 21.71
CA LEU A 152 -7.46 18.83 22.46
C LEU A 152 -8.50 19.30 23.49
N GLY A 153 -9.52 18.48 23.74
CA GLY A 153 -10.58 18.78 24.70
C GLY A 153 -11.89 18.08 24.34
N VAL A 154 -13.00 18.68 24.77
CA VAL A 154 -14.35 18.12 24.60
C VAL A 154 -14.91 18.30 23.19
N SER A 155 -14.38 19.24 22.41
CA SER A 155 -14.96 19.62 21.12
C SER A 155 -13.94 19.88 20.01
N GLN A 156 -12.68 19.51 20.23
CA GLN A 156 -11.59 19.76 19.29
C GLN A 156 -10.66 18.55 19.13
N VAL A 157 -10.28 18.26 17.90
CA VAL A 157 -9.25 17.28 17.53
C VAL A 157 -8.23 17.96 16.63
N LYS A 158 -6.94 17.74 16.91
CA LYS A 158 -5.83 18.11 16.04
C LYS A 158 -5.37 16.89 15.27
N LEU A 159 -5.19 17.07 13.97
CA LEU A 159 -4.63 16.10 13.05
C LEU A 159 -3.28 16.60 12.57
N SER A 160 -2.30 15.70 12.51
CA SER A 160 -1.00 15.94 11.92
C SER A 160 -0.55 14.74 11.11
N TRP A 161 0.10 14.98 9.99
CA TRP A 161 0.62 13.91 9.13
C TRP A 161 1.97 14.30 8.53
N THR A 162 2.70 13.32 8.02
CA THR A 162 3.91 13.59 7.23
C THR A 162 3.51 14.04 5.83
N ALA A 163 4.19 15.05 5.28
CA ALA A 163 4.00 15.44 3.89
C ALA A 163 4.30 14.24 2.98
N SER A 164 3.42 13.99 2.01
CA SER A 164 3.71 13.07 0.93
C SER A 164 5.00 13.52 0.20
N THR A 165 5.86 12.59 -0.20
CA THR A 165 7.26 12.84 -0.60
C THR A 165 7.46 13.37 -2.03
N ASP A 166 6.45 13.37 -2.90
CA ASP A 166 6.63 13.94 -4.25
C ASP A 166 6.69 15.47 -4.27
N ASN A 167 7.84 16.04 -4.60
CA ASN A 167 8.07 17.49 -4.61
C ASN A 167 7.58 18.21 -5.89
N VAL A 168 6.70 17.60 -6.68
CA VAL A 168 6.20 18.19 -7.93
C VAL A 168 4.81 18.78 -7.73
N GLY A 169 4.75 20.03 -7.26
CA GLY A 169 3.54 20.87 -7.25
C GLY A 169 2.82 21.03 -5.91
N VAL A 170 1.95 22.04 -5.83
CA VAL A 170 1.17 22.38 -4.63
C VAL A 170 0.22 21.23 -4.27
N LYS A 171 0.47 20.56 -3.14
CA LYS A 171 -0.40 19.51 -2.61
C LYS A 171 -1.56 20.13 -1.84
N LYS A 172 -2.79 19.78 -2.23
CA LYS A 172 -3.99 20.08 -1.43
C LYS A 172 -4.39 18.81 -0.70
N TYR A 173 -4.39 18.86 0.62
CA TYR A 173 -4.89 17.80 1.47
C TYR A 173 -6.38 18.02 1.72
N GLU A 174 -7.16 16.97 1.52
CA GLU A 174 -8.58 16.92 1.89
C GLU A 174 -8.73 16.05 3.13
N VAL A 175 -9.26 16.63 4.20
CA VAL A 175 -9.49 15.93 5.45
C VAL A 175 -10.92 15.40 5.45
N GLN A 176 -11.05 14.10 5.70
CA GLN A 176 -12.34 13.43 5.81
C GLN A 176 -12.51 12.83 7.20
N ARG A 177 -13.71 12.96 7.74
CA ARG A 177 -14.12 12.47 9.05
C ARG A 177 -15.27 11.49 8.92
N GLN A 178 -15.25 10.46 9.74
CA GLN A 178 -16.39 9.61 10.02
C GLN A 178 -16.91 9.99 11.41
N ASP A 179 -18.16 10.45 11.45
CA ASP A 179 -18.86 10.80 12.69
C ASP A 179 -19.30 9.54 13.48
N PRO A 180 -19.51 9.65 14.80
CA PRO A 180 -20.01 8.55 15.62
C PRO A 180 -21.31 7.98 15.05
N GLY A 181 -21.35 6.67 14.87
CA GLY A 181 -22.52 5.98 14.30
C GLY A 181 -22.66 6.10 12.78
N SER A 182 -21.77 6.82 12.09
CA SER A 182 -21.72 6.84 10.62
C SER A 182 -20.84 5.71 10.08
N THR A 183 -21.18 5.17 8.92
CA THR A 183 -20.35 4.23 8.15
C THR A 183 -19.56 4.91 7.02
N SER A 184 -19.82 6.19 6.78
CA SER A 184 -19.26 6.95 5.66
C SER A 184 -18.36 8.10 6.12
N PHE A 185 -17.26 8.30 5.40
CA PHE A 185 -16.38 9.46 5.58
C PHE A 185 -16.91 10.67 4.80
N VAL A 186 -17.03 11.81 5.46
CA VAL A 186 -17.42 13.10 4.86
C VAL A 186 -16.25 14.07 4.90
N ARG A 187 -16.11 14.89 3.87
CA ARG A 187 -15.09 15.95 3.84
C ARG A 187 -15.42 17.02 4.88
N VAL A 188 -14.47 17.28 5.77
CA VAL A 188 -14.58 18.34 6.80
C VAL A 188 -13.75 19.57 6.47
N GLY A 189 -12.72 19.44 5.63
CA GLY A 189 -11.89 20.59 5.27
C GLY A 189 -10.83 20.28 4.22
N THR A 190 -10.11 21.32 3.82
CA THR A 190 -8.91 21.20 2.98
C THR A 190 -7.81 22.13 3.47
N THR A 191 -6.56 21.70 3.36
CA THR A 191 -5.38 22.48 3.77
C THR A 191 -4.23 22.23 2.81
N THR A 192 -3.30 23.18 2.70
CA THR A 192 -2.02 22.99 2.00
C THR A 192 -0.90 22.60 2.96
N GLY A 193 -1.11 22.77 4.26
CA GLY A 193 -0.19 22.32 5.30
C GLY A 193 -0.43 20.87 5.71
N THR A 194 0.46 20.33 6.53
CA THR A 194 0.41 18.94 7.02
C THR A 194 -0.29 18.78 8.37
N SER A 195 -1.16 19.74 8.71
CA SER A 195 -1.96 19.72 9.93
C SER A 195 -3.33 20.33 9.71
N TYR A 196 -4.29 19.88 10.50
CA TYR A 196 -5.66 20.37 10.49
C TYR A 196 -6.24 20.34 11.90
N ALA A 197 -7.00 21.37 12.26
CA ALA A 197 -7.75 21.41 13.51
C ALA A 197 -9.23 21.26 13.18
N ASP A 198 -9.85 20.21 13.69
CA ASP A 198 -11.30 20.01 13.60
C ASP A 198 -11.97 20.45 14.90
N THR A 199 -13.03 21.24 14.79
CA THR A 199 -13.70 21.93 15.90
C THR A 199 -15.21 21.77 15.83
N GLY A 200 -15.90 21.91 16.96
CA GLY A 200 -17.36 21.76 17.01
C GLY A 200 -17.80 20.30 17.14
N LEU A 201 -16.92 19.44 17.66
CA LEU A 201 -17.19 18.03 17.89
C LEU A 201 -18.03 17.83 19.15
N ALA A 202 -18.81 16.75 19.19
CA ALA A 202 -19.51 16.32 20.39
C ALA A 202 -18.52 15.72 21.40
N ALA A 203 -18.77 15.93 22.68
CA ALA A 203 -17.94 15.42 23.77
C ALA A 203 -18.12 13.90 23.95
N GLY A 204 -17.08 13.22 24.45
CA GLY A 204 -17.10 11.78 24.72
C GLY A 204 -17.36 10.90 23.50
N SER A 205 -17.15 11.42 22.29
CA SER A 205 -17.58 10.82 21.02
C SER A 205 -16.37 10.35 20.20
N ASN A 206 -16.49 9.18 19.59
CA ASN A 206 -15.42 8.59 18.78
C ASN A 206 -15.52 9.05 17.32
N TYR A 207 -14.42 9.57 16.80
CA TYR A 207 -14.29 10.05 15.43
C TYR A 207 -13.14 9.34 14.75
N SER A 208 -13.33 8.94 13.49
CA SER A 208 -12.26 8.41 12.64
C SER A 208 -11.93 9.38 11.52
N TYR A 209 -10.66 9.50 11.18
CA TYR A 209 -10.18 10.44 10.18
C TYR A 209 -9.30 9.76 9.15
N ARG A 210 -9.36 10.28 7.93
CA ARG A 210 -8.40 9.99 6.86
C ARG A 210 -8.12 11.27 6.09
N VAL A 211 -6.94 11.34 5.49
CA VAL A 211 -6.53 12.47 4.66
C VAL A 211 -6.31 11.97 3.25
N LEU A 212 -6.79 12.73 2.28
CA LEU A 212 -6.65 12.48 0.86
C LEU A 212 -5.72 13.53 0.26
N VAL A 213 -4.66 13.10 -0.42
CA VAL A 213 -3.81 14.00 -1.21
C VAL A 213 -4.46 14.20 -2.58
N ARG A 214 -4.55 15.47 -3.02
CA ARG A 214 -4.92 15.83 -4.39
C ARG A 214 -3.77 16.57 -5.06
N ASP A 215 -3.41 16.10 -6.26
CA ASP A 215 -2.50 16.83 -7.14
C ASP A 215 -3.19 18.04 -7.79
N ALA A 216 -2.40 18.97 -8.35
CA ALA A 216 -2.89 20.16 -9.04
C ALA A 216 -3.67 19.85 -10.34
N ARG A 217 -3.65 18.59 -10.80
CA ARG A 217 -4.34 18.08 -11.99
C ARG A 217 -5.61 17.30 -11.63
N GLY A 218 -6.00 17.25 -10.36
CA GLY A 218 -7.18 16.58 -9.83
C GLY A 218 -7.22 15.05 -9.97
N SER A 219 -6.11 14.41 -10.36
CA SER A 219 -6.12 13.05 -10.94
C SER A 219 -5.71 11.97 -9.94
N GLN A 220 -4.70 12.21 -9.09
CA GLN A 220 -4.30 11.25 -8.06
C GLN A 220 -5.06 11.48 -6.74
N LYS A 221 -5.50 10.36 -6.14
CA LYS A 221 -6.35 10.29 -4.95
C LYS A 221 -5.77 9.25 -3.98
N GLU A 222 -4.70 9.62 -3.27
CA GLU A 222 -4.10 8.75 -2.28
C GLU A 222 -4.58 9.08 -0.87
N TYR A 223 -5.06 8.05 -0.17
CA TYR A 223 -5.50 8.15 1.21
C TYR A 223 -4.37 7.82 2.18
N SER A 224 -4.37 8.50 3.32
CA SER A 224 -3.67 8.03 4.52
C SER A 224 -4.32 6.76 5.06
N GLY A 225 -3.63 6.10 6.00
CA GLY A 225 -4.30 5.20 6.95
C GLY A 225 -5.40 5.93 7.74
N VAL A 226 -6.35 5.16 8.28
CA VAL A 226 -7.42 5.69 9.13
C VAL A 226 -6.91 5.79 10.56
N ALA A 227 -7.17 6.92 11.22
CA ALA A 227 -6.82 7.12 12.62
C ALA A 227 -8.04 7.61 13.42
N SER A 228 -8.27 7.00 14.58
CA SER A 228 -9.44 7.26 15.41
C SER A 228 -9.09 7.90 16.74
N VAL A 229 -9.97 8.76 17.24
CA VAL A 229 -9.81 9.44 18.53
C VAL A 229 -11.17 9.68 19.19
N THR A 230 -11.20 9.64 20.51
CA THR A 230 -12.37 9.99 21.30
C THR A 230 -12.15 11.35 21.95
N THR A 231 -13.09 12.28 21.75
CA THR A 231 -13.06 13.59 22.44
C THR A 231 -13.23 13.42 23.94
N ALA A 232 -12.68 14.33 24.73
CA ALA A 232 -12.85 14.28 26.17
C ALA A 232 -14.33 14.39 26.55
N SER A 233 -14.74 13.72 27.62
CA SER A 233 -16.05 13.93 28.22
C SER A 233 -16.06 15.26 29.01
N PRO A 234 -17.20 15.95 29.11
CA PRO A 234 -17.28 17.13 29.95
C PRO A 234 -17.07 16.73 31.41
N THR A 235 -16.17 17.43 32.11
CA THR A 235 -16.00 17.24 33.56
C THR A 235 -17.20 17.86 34.27
N ILE A 236 -18.05 17.02 34.87
CA ILE A 236 -19.08 17.48 35.79
C ILE A 236 -18.40 17.69 37.15
N GLY A 237 -18.08 18.95 37.49
CA GLY A 237 -17.63 19.29 38.84
C GLY A 237 -18.75 19.11 39.86
N PRO A 238 -18.46 18.84 41.15
CA PRO A 238 -19.50 18.70 42.16
C PRO A 238 -20.34 19.97 42.24
N ARG A 239 -21.67 19.81 42.19
CA ARG A 239 -22.63 20.90 42.36
C ARG A 239 -22.41 21.52 43.74
N ALA A 240 -22.03 22.80 43.80
CA ALA A 240 -21.97 23.53 45.06
C ALA A 240 -23.36 23.48 45.71
N ALA A 241 -23.45 22.86 46.89
CA ALA A 241 -24.64 22.94 47.72
C ALA A 241 -24.81 24.40 48.13
N ARG A 242 -25.98 24.96 47.83
CA ARG A 242 -26.36 26.31 48.19
C ARG A 242 -27.14 26.29 49.50
#